data_AF-A0A382P862-F1
#
_entry.id   AF-A0A382P862-F1
#
_cell.length_a   1.000
_cell.length_b   1.000
_cell.length_c   1.000
_cell.angle_alpha   90.00
_cell.angle_beta   90.00
_cell.angle_gamma   90.00
#
_symmetry.space_group_name_H-M   'P 1'
#
loop_
_entity.id
_entity.type
_entity.pdbx_description
1 polymer ?
#
loop_
_entity_poly.entity_id
_entity_poly.type
_entity_poly.pdbx_seq_one_letter_code
_entity_poly.pdbx_strand_id
1 'polypeptide(L)'
;MTDDSAFVIPVSVSNAHQLRLGLGFSLVFCLSTGVSIAQMPSQDDFEPIVFGDSKDHTYDKPFFEPTVYDEAITHPDEILGQPLGSRLSRHSEILTCFRRWATESDRVEHTYVYELTKN
;
A
#
# COMPACT_ATOMS: atom_id res chain seq x y z
N MET A 1 -26.63 13.15 3.25
CA MET A 1 -25.86 14.16 2.49
C MET A 1 -24.56 14.33 3.24
N THR A 2 -23.67 13.34 3.08
CA THR A 2 -22.41 13.21 3.82
C THR A 2 -21.28 13.62 2.88
N ASP A 3 -20.45 14.52 3.38
CA ASP A 3 -19.42 15.25 2.67
C ASP A 3 -18.20 14.34 2.41
N ASP A 4 -18.04 13.90 1.16
CA ASP A 4 -16.92 13.08 0.65
C ASP A 4 -15.66 13.93 0.49
N SER A 5 -15.08 14.36 1.61
CA SER A 5 -13.84 15.14 1.63
C SER A 5 -12.64 14.20 1.71
N ALA A 6 -12.16 13.79 0.53
CA ALA A 6 -10.91 13.02 0.38
C ALA A 6 -9.72 13.83 0.91
N PHE A 7 -9.04 13.26 1.91
CA PHE A 7 -7.82 13.80 2.49
C PHE A 7 -6.62 13.45 1.60
N VAL A 8 -6.14 14.42 0.82
CA VAL A 8 -4.97 14.28 -0.05
C VAL A 8 -3.74 14.82 0.68
N ILE A 9 -2.76 13.96 0.96
CA ILE A 9 -1.44 14.39 1.47
C ILE A 9 -0.48 14.56 0.29
N PRO A 10 0.01 15.77 -0.02
CA PRO A 10 1.07 15.94 -1.00
C PRO A 10 2.41 15.49 -0.39
N VAL A 11 2.99 14.40 -0.91
CA VAL A 11 4.35 14.00 -0.56
C VAL A 11 5.34 14.76 -1.43
N SER A 12 5.96 15.81 -0.88
CA SER A 12 7.03 16.57 -1.53
C SER A 12 8.38 15.91 -1.26
N VAL A 13 8.96 15.26 -2.26
CA VAL A 13 10.33 14.72 -2.18
C VAL A 13 11.30 15.83 -2.59
N SER A 14 11.87 16.51 -1.60
CA SER A 14 12.87 17.57 -1.82
C SER A 14 14.27 16.94 -1.89
N ASN A 15 14.76 16.69 -3.11
CA ASN A 15 16.16 16.32 -3.32
C ASN A 15 17.06 17.56 -3.22
N ALA A 16 17.39 17.95 -2.00
CA ALA A 16 18.41 18.95 -1.71
C ALA A 16 19.76 18.26 -1.45
N HIS A 17 20.65 18.27 -2.45
CA HIS A 17 22.10 18.32 -2.23
C HIS A 17 22.82 18.44 -3.57
N GLN A 18 23.24 19.65 -3.95
CA GLN A 18 24.51 19.85 -4.67
C GLN A 18 25.11 21.22 -4.31
N LEU A 19 26.06 21.18 -3.39
CA LEU A 19 27.09 22.20 -3.16
C LEU A 19 28.20 21.98 -4.19
N ARG A 20 28.44 22.93 -5.10
CA ARG A 20 29.77 23.11 -5.72
C ARG A 20 30.04 24.59 -6.06
N LEU A 21 30.97 25.17 -5.29
CA LEU A 21 31.78 26.32 -5.65
C LEU A 21 32.69 25.96 -6.83
N GLY A 22 32.78 26.82 -7.84
CA GLY A 22 33.73 26.68 -8.94
C GLY A 22 33.68 27.87 -9.91
N LEU A 23 34.50 28.89 -9.63
CA LEU A 23 34.94 29.89 -10.60
C LEU A 23 35.73 29.21 -11.73
N GLY A 24 35.38 29.46 -13.01
CA GLY A 24 36.21 28.99 -14.13
C GLY A 24 35.55 29.04 -15.51
N PHE A 25 35.74 30.17 -16.18
CA PHE A 25 35.75 30.40 -17.63
C PHE A 25 35.92 29.14 -18.52
N SER A 26 35.00 28.87 -19.45
CA SER A 26 35.34 28.44 -20.83
C SER A 26 34.11 28.47 -21.75
N LEU A 27 34.21 29.27 -22.81
CA LEU A 27 33.24 29.41 -23.89
C LEU A 27 33.35 28.18 -24.80
N VAL A 28 32.47 27.18 -24.58
CA VAL A 28 32.40 25.98 -25.43
C VAL A 28 31.14 26.05 -26.29
N PHE A 29 31.35 25.93 -27.59
CA PHE A 29 30.36 25.81 -28.66
C PHE A 29 29.23 24.84 -28.28
N CYS A 30 28.02 25.36 -28.02
CA CYS A 30 26.81 24.55 -27.95
C CYS A 30 26.42 24.13 -29.36
N LEU A 31 26.90 22.97 -29.81
CA LEU A 31 26.16 22.20 -30.82
C LEU A 31 24.82 21.85 -30.17
N SER A 32 23.74 22.48 -30.65
CA SER A 32 22.37 22.19 -30.25
C SER A 32 21.99 20.80 -30.74
N THR A 33 22.38 19.77 -30.01
CA THR A 33 21.68 18.49 -30.08
C THR A 33 20.26 18.76 -29.64
N GLY A 34 19.33 18.72 -30.59
CA GLY A 34 17.90 18.84 -30.33
C GLY A 34 17.51 17.77 -29.33
N VAL A 35 17.40 18.15 -28.06
CA VAL A 35 16.78 17.33 -27.03
C VAL A 35 15.31 17.27 -27.41
N SER A 36 14.88 16.15 -27.99
CA SER A 36 13.45 15.82 -28.00
C SER A 36 13.03 15.71 -26.55
N ILE A 37 12.30 16.72 -26.08
CA ILE A 37 11.56 16.62 -24.82
C ILE A 37 10.54 15.52 -25.07
N ALA A 38 10.83 14.32 -24.57
CA ALA A 38 9.83 13.26 -24.48
C ALA A 38 8.63 13.88 -23.77
N GLN A 39 7.49 13.87 -24.45
CA GLN A 39 6.24 14.42 -23.97
C GLN A 39 5.97 13.78 -22.61
N MET A 40 6.11 14.57 -21.53
CA MET A 40 5.68 14.12 -20.22
C MET A 40 4.18 13.82 -20.34
N PRO A 41 3.70 12.69 -19.79
CA PRO A 41 2.27 12.42 -19.77
C PRO A 41 1.57 13.65 -19.20
N SER A 42 0.54 14.13 -19.90
CA SER A 42 -0.33 15.20 -19.44
C SER A 42 -0.86 14.84 -18.06
N GLN A 43 -0.89 15.80 -17.12
CA GLN A 43 -1.43 15.58 -15.78
C GLN A 43 -2.90 15.10 -15.78
N ASP A 44 -3.59 15.23 -16.91
CA ASP A 44 -4.96 14.77 -17.11
C ASP A 44 -5.11 13.24 -17.16
N ASP A 45 -4.03 12.47 -17.28
CA ASP A 45 -4.05 10.99 -17.28
C ASP A 45 -3.70 10.39 -15.91
N PHE A 46 -3.71 11.17 -14.82
CA PHE A 46 -3.46 10.64 -13.49
C PHE A 46 -4.71 9.93 -12.95
N GLU A 47 -4.74 8.60 -13.09
CA GLU A 47 -5.71 7.76 -12.38
C GLU A 47 -5.25 7.58 -10.92
N PRO A 48 -5.99 8.10 -9.93
CA PRO A 48 -5.60 7.96 -8.53
C PRO A 48 -5.54 6.49 -8.13
N ILE A 49 -4.47 6.09 -7.46
CA ILE A 49 -4.42 4.78 -6.82
C ILE A 49 -5.46 4.77 -5.69
N VAL A 50 -6.54 4.02 -5.89
CA VAL A 50 -7.53 3.80 -4.86
C VAL A 50 -6.96 2.79 -3.88
N PHE A 51 -6.76 3.21 -2.64
CA PHE A 51 -6.36 2.30 -1.56
C PHE A 51 -7.58 1.56 -1.04
N GLY A 52 -7.50 0.25 -1.05
CA GLY A 52 -8.57 -0.64 -0.65
C GLY A 52 -9.02 -1.54 -1.79
N ASP A 53 -9.89 -2.49 -1.48
CA ASP A 53 -10.44 -3.39 -2.50
C ASP A 53 -11.46 -2.64 -3.36
N SER A 54 -11.38 -2.87 -4.68
CA SER A 54 -12.45 -2.46 -5.58
C SER A 54 -13.71 -3.26 -5.23
N LYS A 55 -14.90 -2.75 -5.60
CA LYS A 55 -16.18 -3.42 -5.32
C LYS A 55 -16.26 -4.86 -5.83
N ASP A 56 -15.36 -5.25 -6.75
CA ASP A 56 -15.32 -6.56 -7.39
C ASP A 56 -14.41 -7.58 -6.66
N HIS A 57 -13.64 -7.13 -5.66
CA HIS A 57 -12.78 -7.98 -4.82
C HIS A 57 -13.42 -8.18 -3.45
N THR A 58 -14.40 -9.10 -3.39
CA THR A 58 -15.09 -9.46 -2.15
C THR A 58 -14.42 -10.65 -1.47
N TYR A 59 -14.27 -10.58 -0.15
CA TYR A 59 -13.70 -11.66 0.66
C TYR A 59 -14.50 -12.97 0.54
N ASP A 60 -15.81 -12.87 0.35
CA ASP A 60 -16.72 -14.01 0.22
C ASP A 60 -16.57 -14.78 -1.10
N LYS A 61 -15.79 -14.25 -2.06
CA LYS A 61 -15.58 -14.93 -3.33
C LYS A 61 -14.68 -16.16 -3.12
N PRO A 62 -15.12 -17.36 -3.56
CA PRO A 62 -14.29 -18.56 -3.49
C PRO A 62 -12.93 -18.35 -4.14
N PHE A 63 -11.87 -18.70 -3.41
CA PHE A 63 -10.51 -18.66 -3.96
C PHE A 63 -10.31 -19.73 -5.04
N PHE A 64 -10.88 -20.92 -4.84
CA PHE A 64 -11.01 -21.99 -5.85
C PHE A 64 -12.45 -22.49 -5.90
N GLU A 65 -12.95 -22.92 -7.04
CA GLU A 65 -14.27 -23.57 -7.11
C GLU A 65 -14.13 -25.09 -6.94
N PRO A 66 -14.95 -25.77 -6.11
CA PRO A 66 -16.00 -25.26 -5.20
C PRO A 66 -15.52 -25.15 -3.74
N THR A 67 -14.86 -24.06 -3.36
CA THR A 67 -14.44 -23.83 -1.96
C THR A 67 -15.65 -23.62 -1.07
N VAL A 68 -15.71 -24.36 0.03
CA VAL A 68 -16.69 -24.16 1.10
C VAL A 68 -15.96 -23.57 2.30
N TYR A 69 -16.37 -22.38 2.73
CA TYR A 69 -15.86 -21.73 3.92
C TYR A 69 -16.57 -22.28 5.16
N ASP A 70 -15.84 -22.35 6.27
CA ASP A 70 -16.38 -22.78 7.56
C ASP A 70 -16.98 -21.57 8.29
N GLU A 71 -18.31 -21.56 8.44
CA GLU A 71 -19.05 -20.47 9.09
C GLU A 71 -18.78 -20.36 10.61
N ALA A 72 -18.14 -21.36 11.22
CA ALA A 72 -17.73 -21.30 12.62
C ALA A 72 -16.49 -20.40 12.85
N ILE A 73 -15.75 -20.07 11.78
CA ILE A 73 -14.57 -19.22 11.85
C ILE A 73 -14.98 -17.76 11.76
N THR A 74 -14.54 -16.95 12.73
CA THR A 74 -14.92 -15.54 12.82
C THR A 74 -14.44 -14.78 11.57
N HIS A 75 -15.36 -14.03 10.95
CA HIS A 75 -15.04 -13.19 9.80
C HIS A 75 -14.10 -12.03 10.20
N PRO A 76 -13.08 -11.67 9.40
CA PRO A 76 -12.13 -10.61 9.77
C PRO A 76 -12.81 -9.26 10.04
N ASP A 77 -13.91 -8.94 9.36
CA ASP A 77 -14.68 -7.70 9.61
C ASP A 77 -15.18 -7.59 11.05
N GLU A 78 -15.54 -8.72 11.67
CA GLU A 78 -15.98 -8.77 13.07
C GLU A 78 -14.81 -8.52 14.04
N ILE A 79 -13.62 -8.99 13.68
CA ILE A 79 -12.39 -8.79 14.47
C ILE A 79 -11.90 -7.35 14.35
N LEU A 80 -11.97 -6.78 13.15
CA LEU A 80 -11.48 -5.43 12.84
C LEU A 80 -12.47 -4.32 13.16
N GLY A 81 -13.77 -4.65 13.27
CA GLY A 81 -14.85 -3.69 13.51
C GLY A 81 -15.17 -2.81 12.30
N GLN A 82 -14.71 -3.20 11.12
CA GLN A 82 -14.88 -2.47 9.86
C GLN A 82 -14.72 -3.46 8.69
N PRO A 83 -15.28 -3.16 7.50
CA PRO A 83 -15.12 -4.01 6.33
C PRO A 83 -13.65 -4.22 5.94
N LEU A 84 -13.26 -5.44 5.58
CA LEU A 84 -11.96 -5.73 4.99
C LEU A 84 -11.75 -4.88 3.72
N GLY A 85 -10.52 -4.45 3.48
CA GLY A 85 -10.20 -3.60 2.34
C GLY A 85 -10.65 -2.14 2.47
N SER A 86 -11.41 -1.75 3.49
CA SER A 86 -11.82 -0.34 3.69
C SER A 86 -10.65 0.61 4.00
N ARG A 87 -9.55 0.08 4.56
CA ARG A 87 -8.29 0.79 4.78
C ARG A 87 -7.12 -0.18 4.90
N LEU A 88 -5.91 0.36 4.91
CA LEU A 88 -4.72 -0.40 5.27
C LEU A 88 -4.82 -0.91 6.71
N SER A 89 -4.59 -2.21 6.87
CA SER A 89 -4.51 -2.85 8.18
C SER A 89 -3.15 -2.61 8.82
N ARG A 90 -3.14 -2.39 10.13
CA ARG A 90 -1.91 -2.29 10.93
C ARG A 90 -1.37 -3.68 11.18
N HIS A 91 -0.05 -3.78 11.39
CA HIS A 91 0.60 -5.04 11.74
C HIS A 91 -0.06 -5.75 12.94
N SER A 92 -0.42 -5.01 13.99
CA SER A 92 -1.09 -5.56 15.17
C SER A 92 -2.47 -6.14 14.86
N GLU A 93 -3.21 -5.56 13.92
CA GLU A 93 -4.55 -6.00 13.53
C GLU A 93 -4.47 -7.33 12.77
N ILE A 94 -3.51 -7.43 11.86
CA ILE A 94 -3.21 -8.67 11.12
C ILE A 94 -2.86 -9.78 12.11
N LEU A 95 -1.99 -9.51 13.09
CA LEU A 95 -1.65 -10.49 14.12
C LEU A 95 -2.86 -10.88 14.98
N THR A 96 -3.76 -9.95 15.29
CA THR A 96 -5.01 -10.27 16.01
C THR A 96 -5.88 -11.24 15.23
N CYS A 97 -6.06 -11.04 13.92
CA CYS A 97 -6.81 -11.97 13.08
C CYS A 97 -6.19 -13.37 13.07
N PHE A 98 -4.88 -13.48 12.82
CA PHE A 98 -4.20 -14.77 12.80
C PHE A 98 -4.27 -15.50 14.14
N ARG A 99 -4.12 -14.77 15.26
CA ARG A 99 -4.26 -15.36 16.59
C ARG A 99 -5.68 -15.87 16.82
N ARG A 100 -6.70 -15.12 16.41
CA ARG A 100 -8.10 -15.55 16.53
C ARG A 100 -8.34 -16.82 15.72
N TRP A 101 -7.94 -16.85 14.45
CA TRP A 101 -8.12 -18.03 13.61
C TRP A 101 -7.33 -19.24 14.09
N ALA A 102 -6.13 -19.05 14.65
CA ALA A 102 -5.38 -20.14 15.27
C ALA A 102 -6.07 -20.73 16.52
N THR A 103 -7.00 -20.00 17.15
CA THR A 103 -7.84 -20.54 18.24
C THR A 103 -9.12 -21.23 17.78
N GLU A 104 -9.57 -20.95 16.55
CA GLU A 104 -10.85 -21.44 16.00
C GLU A 104 -10.67 -22.56 14.98
N SER A 105 -9.53 -22.60 14.29
CA SER A 105 -9.26 -23.51 13.20
C SER A 105 -8.10 -24.43 13.52
N ASP A 106 -8.32 -25.74 13.40
CA ASP A 106 -7.25 -26.76 13.48
C ASP A 106 -6.24 -26.67 12.32
N ARG A 107 -6.52 -25.86 11.29
CA ARG A 107 -5.67 -25.71 10.10
C ARG A 107 -4.64 -24.60 10.22
N VAL A 108 -4.82 -23.68 11.17
CA VAL A 108 -3.99 -22.48 11.30
C VAL A 108 -3.11 -22.62 12.53
N GLU A 109 -1.79 -22.70 12.31
CA GLU A 109 -0.82 -22.67 13.40
C GLU A 109 -0.10 -21.31 13.42
N HIS A 110 -0.18 -20.60 14.55
CA HIS A 110 0.54 -19.35 14.76
C HIS A 110 1.77 -19.58 15.64
N THR A 111 2.92 -19.81 15.01
CA THR A 111 4.21 -19.96 15.70
C THR A 111 4.77 -18.58 16.06
N TYR A 112 4.99 -18.35 17.36
CA TYR A 112 5.73 -17.18 17.82
C TYR A 112 7.23 -17.43 17.67
N VAL A 113 7.87 -16.78 16.70
CA VAL A 113 9.32 -16.71 16.64
C VAL A 113 9.77 -15.55 17.54
N TYR A 114 10.01 -15.86 18.82
CA TYR A 114 10.69 -14.92 19.70
C TYR A 114 12.18 -14.92 19.33
N GLU A 115 12.62 -13.92 18.56
CA GLU A 115 14.06 -13.64 18.49
C GLU A 115 14.50 -13.08 19.85
N LEU A 116 15.33 -13.88 20.51
CA LEU A 116 16.03 -13.57 21.75
C LEU A 116 16.70 -12.20 21.64
N THR A 117 16.16 -11.24 22.40
CA THR A 117 16.85 -9.98 22.66
C THR A 117 18.16 -10.33 23.37
N LYS A 118 19.29 -10.05 22.70
CA LYS A 118 20.60 -10.10 23.36
C LYS A 118 20.61 -9.08 24.50
N ASN A 119 20.92 -9.58 25.69
CA ASN A 119 21.24 -8.83 26.91
C ASN A 119 22.16 -7.64 26.67
#